data_AF-A0A7S4VCP9-F1
#
_entry.id   AF-A0A7S4VCP9-F1
#
_cell.length_a   1.000
_cell.length_b   1.000
_cell.length_c   1.000
_cell.angle_alpha   90.00
_cell.angle_beta   90.00
_cell.angle_gamma   90.00
#
_symmetry.space_group_name_H-M   'P 1'
#
loop_
_entity.id
_entity.type
_entity.pdbx_description
1 polymer ?
#
loop_
_entity_poly.entity_id
_entity_poly.type
_entity_poly.pdbx_seq_one_letter_code
_entity_poly.pdbx_strand_id
1 'polypeptide(L)'
;MVHNHESPGGKLFYTFGMIAGVCIFVSQYPFHLRNVYTGDETVPGTTMYWTSFRQLVPSMGLWLLIGVNTYPTQIALSSTGHTKMFCVFLHLLGAGMLFVGYMVSELKCLGMFKFQKHRYLAIETREHRARTVLAWLILTGFVSFCVMQVLLNVVKKLKVCCPDEWVMKGERINGERMSQPEIVNTASGTFLMIKVLSFVFEDVAGCALVLSHLAIWYYCEERHVDYGEQMLQEVHHQQD
;
A
#
# COMPACT_ATOMS: atom_id res chain seq x y z
N MET A 1 7.81 -9.33 0.22
CA MET A 1 7.10 -9.61 1.49
C MET A 1 7.88 -10.59 2.36
N VAL A 2 7.88 -10.38 3.66
CA VAL A 2 8.59 -11.26 4.59
C VAL A 2 7.76 -12.53 4.85
N HIS A 3 8.21 -13.66 4.31
CA HIS A 3 7.60 -14.97 4.56
C HIS A 3 7.78 -15.43 6.01
N ASN A 4 8.92 -15.10 6.63
CA ASN A 4 9.24 -15.50 8.00
C ASN A 4 9.33 -14.29 8.93
N HIS A 5 8.24 -14.01 9.65
CA HIS A 5 8.16 -12.93 10.64
C HIS A 5 9.12 -13.12 11.83
N GLU A 6 9.58 -14.34 12.10
CA GLU A 6 10.54 -14.62 13.17
C GLU A 6 11.98 -14.29 12.79
N SER A 7 12.26 -14.22 11.47
CA SER A 7 13.58 -13.82 10.97
C SER A 7 13.91 -12.37 11.38
N PRO A 8 15.20 -12.00 11.52
CA PRO A 8 15.59 -10.63 11.84
C PRO A 8 14.98 -9.59 10.89
N GLY A 9 14.98 -9.86 9.57
CA GLY A 9 14.36 -8.98 8.58
C GLY A 9 12.84 -8.88 8.74
N GLY A 10 12.18 -9.96 9.11
CA GLY A 10 10.74 -9.98 9.42
C GLY A 10 10.37 -9.11 10.61
N LYS A 11 11.14 -9.23 11.70
CA LYS A 11 10.97 -8.40 12.89
C LYS A 11 11.19 -6.92 12.57
N LEU A 12 12.25 -6.59 11.83
CA LEU A 12 12.52 -5.20 11.43
C LEU A 12 11.40 -4.63 10.55
N PHE A 13 10.96 -5.37 9.53
CA PHE A 13 9.87 -4.94 8.66
C PHE A 13 8.58 -4.70 9.44
N TYR A 14 8.21 -5.64 10.31
CA TYR A 14 7.03 -5.50 11.17
C TYR A 14 7.13 -4.29 12.10
N THR A 15 8.25 -4.15 12.83
CA THR A 15 8.44 -3.05 13.78
C THR A 15 8.40 -1.69 13.11
N PHE A 16 9.16 -1.49 12.03
CA PHE A 16 9.17 -0.21 11.32
C PHE A 16 7.84 0.09 10.63
N GLY A 17 7.20 -0.92 10.05
CA GLY A 17 5.87 -0.77 9.48
C GLY A 17 4.83 -0.38 10.55
N MET A 18 4.93 -0.95 11.74
CA MET A 18 4.00 -0.67 12.83
C MET A 18 4.18 0.75 13.35
N ILE A 19 5.44 1.17 13.57
CA ILE A 19 5.79 2.54 13.93
C ILE A 19 5.26 3.50 12.86
N ALA A 20 5.52 3.24 11.57
CA ALA A 20 5.04 4.08 10.49
C ALA A 20 3.51 4.20 10.49
N GLY A 21 2.78 3.10 10.65
CA GLY A 21 1.31 3.12 10.74
C GLY A 21 0.81 3.92 11.94
N VAL A 22 1.43 3.76 13.12
CA VAL A 22 1.08 4.57 14.31
C VAL A 22 1.38 6.05 14.08
N CYS A 23 2.54 6.38 13.51
CA CYS A 23 2.90 7.77 13.20
C CYS A 23 1.90 8.41 12.22
N ILE A 24 1.53 7.71 11.15
CA ILE A 24 0.51 8.18 10.21
C ILE A 24 -0.81 8.40 10.97
N PHE A 25 -1.27 7.41 11.74
CA PHE A 25 -2.53 7.46 12.48
C PHE A 25 -2.59 8.58 13.54
N VAL A 26 -1.51 8.83 14.26
CA VAL A 26 -1.47 9.81 15.36
C VAL A 26 -1.17 11.22 14.83
N SER A 27 -0.49 11.36 13.69
CA SER A 27 -0.13 12.67 13.13
C SER A 27 -1.34 13.57 12.85
N GLN A 28 -2.52 12.98 12.62
CA GLN A 28 -3.74 13.68 12.20
C GLN A 28 -3.46 14.67 11.05
N TYR A 29 -2.48 14.35 10.20
CA TYR A 29 -1.96 15.29 9.20
C TYR A 29 -3.05 15.83 8.24
N PRO A 30 -4.10 15.09 7.84
CA PRO A 30 -5.17 15.63 7.00
C PRO A 30 -6.01 16.72 7.70
N PHE A 31 -6.00 16.76 9.04
CA PHE A 31 -6.70 17.77 9.84
C PHE A 31 -5.84 18.99 10.16
N HIS A 32 -4.51 18.83 10.15
CA HIS A 32 -3.58 19.89 10.52
C HIS A 32 -2.86 20.54 9.34
N LEU A 33 -2.76 19.87 8.19
CA LEU A 33 -2.07 20.40 7.02
C LEU A 33 -3.08 20.86 5.98
N ARG A 34 -3.10 22.16 5.70
CA ARG A 34 -4.05 22.79 4.79
C ARG A 34 -3.96 22.26 3.36
N ASN A 35 -2.75 21.90 2.91
CA ASN A 35 -2.52 21.39 1.55
C ASN A 35 -3.09 19.98 1.28
N VAL A 36 -3.59 19.28 2.32
CA VAL A 36 -4.29 18.00 2.18
C VAL A 36 -5.70 17.99 2.74
N TYR A 37 -6.17 19.12 3.26
CA TYR A 37 -7.52 19.24 3.80
C TYR A 37 -8.56 19.20 2.67
N THR A 38 -9.56 18.33 2.82
CA THR A 38 -10.61 18.11 1.81
C THR A 38 -11.98 18.65 2.22
N GLY A 39 -12.05 19.42 3.30
CA GLY A 39 -13.32 20.00 3.77
C GLY A 39 -14.25 19.02 4.47
N ASP A 40 -15.53 19.38 4.45
CA ASP A 40 -16.67 18.67 5.02
C ASP A 40 -17.35 17.71 4.01
N GLU A 41 -16.76 17.51 2.83
CA GLU A 41 -17.27 16.55 1.86
C GLU A 41 -17.13 15.11 2.36
N THR A 42 -18.18 14.32 2.17
CA THR A 42 -18.21 12.89 2.50
C THR A 42 -17.86 12.01 1.29
N VAL A 43 -17.33 10.82 1.57
CA VAL A 43 -17.08 9.79 0.54
C VAL A 43 -18.43 9.31 0.00
N PRO A 44 -18.66 9.29 -1.33
CA PRO A 44 -19.94 8.91 -1.92
C PRO A 44 -20.46 7.56 -1.39
N GLY A 45 -21.72 7.55 -0.97
CA GLY A 45 -22.38 6.35 -0.42
C GLY A 45 -22.01 6.02 1.03
N THR A 46 -21.26 6.89 1.72
CA THR A 46 -20.90 6.71 3.13
C THR A 46 -21.17 7.99 3.94
N THR A 47 -21.12 7.89 5.26
CA THR A 47 -21.15 9.04 6.18
C THR A 47 -19.75 9.52 6.59
N MET A 48 -18.69 8.95 5.99
CA MET A 48 -17.30 9.25 6.35
C MET A 48 -16.80 10.45 5.55
N TYR A 49 -16.21 11.44 6.24
CA TYR A 49 -15.50 12.56 5.59
C TYR A 49 -14.26 12.09 4.84
N TRP A 50 -13.94 12.73 3.71
CA TRP A 50 -12.72 12.43 2.94
C TRP A 50 -11.44 12.57 3.77
N THR A 51 -11.41 13.57 4.66
CA THR A 51 -10.31 13.81 5.59
C THR A 51 -10.11 12.62 6.54
N SER A 52 -11.20 12.08 7.10
CA SER A 52 -11.16 10.89 7.96
C SER A 52 -10.80 9.63 7.16
N PHE A 53 -11.32 9.48 5.94
CA PHE A 53 -10.98 8.36 5.06
C PHE A 53 -9.48 8.31 4.77
N ARG A 54 -8.89 9.46 4.42
CA ARG A 54 -7.44 9.62 4.19
C ARG A 54 -6.60 9.28 5.41
N GLN A 55 -7.09 9.60 6.60
CA GLN A 55 -6.40 9.31 7.86
C GLN A 55 -6.45 7.82 8.23
N LEU A 56 -7.64 7.23 8.12
CA LEU A 56 -7.91 5.89 8.66
C LEU A 56 -7.52 4.79 7.69
N VAL A 57 -7.93 4.89 6.42
CA VAL A 57 -7.88 3.77 5.47
C VAL A 57 -6.43 3.38 5.14
N PRO A 58 -5.53 4.30 4.77
CA PRO A 58 -4.14 3.95 4.50
C PRO A 58 -3.43 3.38 5.74
N SER A 59 -3.66 3.95 6.92
CA SER A 59 -3.04 3.48 8.16
C SER A 59 -3.49 2.07 8.56
N MET A 60 -4.80 1.82 8.54
CA MET A 60 -5.35 0.48 8.79
C MET A 60 -4.88 -0.52 7.73
N GLY A 61 -4.79 -0.07 6.47
CA GLY A 61 -4.24 -0.86 5.38
C GLY A 61 -2.80 -1.29 5.65
N LEU A 62 -1.96 -0.38 6.11
CA LEU A 62 -0.57 -0.67 6.49
C LEU A 62 -0.49 -1.67 7.66
N TRP A 63 -1.31 -1.51 8.71
CA TRP A 63 -1.35 -2.47 9.82
C TRP A 63 -1.78 -3.87 9.38
N LEU A 64 -2.78 -3.99 8.51
CA LEU A 64 -3.18 -5.28 7.93
C LEU A 64 -2.07 -5.87 7.06
N LEU A 65 -1.43 -5.05 6.21
CA LEU A 65 -0.35 -5.47 5.33
C LEU A 65 0.83 -6.06 6.12
N ILE A 66 1.25 -5.41 7.20
CA ILE A 66 2.40 -5.88 8.00
C ILE A 66 2.02 -6.94 9.03
N GLY A 67 0.79 -6.90 9.55
CA GLY A 67 0.33 -7.78 10.62
C GLY A 67 -0.16 -9.14 10.13
N VAL A 68 -0.57 -9.23 8.86
CA VAL A 68 -1.06 -10.47 8.25
C VAL A 68 -0.01 -11.02 7.30
N ASN A 69 0.53 -12.20 7.63
CA ASN A 69 1.47 -12.92 6.77
C ASN A 69 0.80 -13.36 5.46
N THR A 70 1.54 -13.26 4.36
CA THR A 70 1.16 -13.92 3.10
C THR A 70 1.77 -15.31 3.00
N TYR A 71 1.10 -16.17 2.24
CA TYR A 71 1.56 -17.53 1.98
C TYR A 71 1.67 -17.75 0.47
N PRO A 72 2.69 -18.50 0.01
CA PRO A 72 2.73 -18.99 -1.35
C PRO A 72 1.41 -19.68 -1.71
N THR A 73 0.89 -19.42 -2.91
CA THR A 73 -0.45 -19.89 -3.32
C THR A 73 -0.61 -21.41 -3.17
N GLN A 74 0.44 -22.20 -3.43
CA GLN A 74 0.39 -23.66 -3.26
C GLN A 74 0.16 -24.07 -1.80
N ILE A 75 0.86 -23.42 -0.87
CA ILE A 75 0.72 -23.63 0.58
C ILE A 75 -0.65 -23.15 1.07
N ALA A 76 -1.13 -22.04 0.52
CA ALA A 76 -2.42 -21.49 0.90
C ALA A 76 -3.57 -22.40 0.46
N LEU A 77 -3.54 -22.88 -0.78
CA LEU A 77 -4.54 -23.80 -1.34
C LEU A 77 -4.56 -25.17 -0.66
N SER A 78 -3.41 -25.66 -0.20
CA SER A 78 -3.31 -26.95 0.48
C SER A 78 -3.65 -26.89 1.98
N SER A 79 -4.00 -25.71 2.51
CA SER A 79 -4.24 -25.54 3.95
C SER A 79 -5.61 -26.08 4.37
N THR A 80 -5.64 -26.88 5.43
CA THR A 80 -6.89 -27.38 6.02
C THR A 80 -7.74 -26.21 6.50
N GLY A 81 -8.98 -26.12 6.02
CA GLY A 81 -9.92 -25.06 6.39
C GLY A 81 -9.66 -23.70 5.71
N HIS A 82 -8.78 -23.63 4.70
CA HIS A 82 -8.49 -22.43 3.90
C HIS A 82 -8.04 -21.19 4.70
N THR A 83 -7.59 -21.37 5.95
CA THR A 83 -7.18 -20.25 6.83
C THR A 83 -6.03 -19.44 6.23
N LYS A 84 -5.07 -20.10 5.56
CA LYS A 84 -3.97 -19.41 4.88
C LYS A 84 -4.42 -18.63 3.66
N MET A 85 -5.45 -19.09 2.94
CA MET A 85 -6.06 -18.30 1.85
C MET A 85 -6.75 -17.05 2.40
N PHE A 86 -7.42 -17.16 3.55
CA PHE A 86 -8.02 -16.01 4.21
C PHE A 86 -6.96 -14.98 4.64
N CYS A 87 -5.79 -15.42 5.15
CA CYS A 87 -4.67 -14.51 5.41
C CYS A 87 -4.19 -13.78 4.15
N VAL A 88 -4.04 -14.49 3.03
CA VAL A 88 -3.67 -13.86 1.74
C VAL A 88 -4.72 -12.82 1.33
N PHE A 89 -6.01 -13.12 1.48
CA PHE A 89 -7.09 -12.17 1.20
C PHE A 89 -7.02 -10.93 2.09
N LEU A 90 -6.89 -11.09 3.41
CA LEU A 90 -6.76 -9.96 4.34
C LEU A 90 -5.54 -9.10 4.05
N HIS A 91 -4.42 -9.71 3.68
CA HIS A 91 -3.23 -8.98 3.28
C HIS A 91 -3.47 -8.16 2.01
N LEU A 92 -4.11 -8.75 0.99
CA LEU A 92 -4.48 -8.05 -0.24
C LEU A 92 -5.48 -6.91 0.03
N LEU A 93 -6.40 -7.10 0.96
CA LEU A 93 -7.30 -6.04 1.43
C LEU A 93 -6.49 -4.90 2.08
N GLY A 94 -5.52 -5.22 2.93
CA GLY A 94 -4.59 -4.24 3.50
C GLY A 94 -3.82 -3.46 2.44
N ALA A 95 -3.27 -4.15 1.44
CA ALA A 95 -2.61 -3.52 0.29
C ALA A 95 -3.56 -2.60 -0.49
N GLY A 96 -4.79 -3.05 -0.75
CA GLY A 96 -5.81 -2.24 -1.41
C GLY A 96 -6.16 -0.98 -0.62
N MET A 97 -6.37 -1.10 0.68
CA MET A 97 -6.61 0.05 1.56
C MET A 97 -5.44 1.02 1.58
N LEU A 98 -4.19 0.53 1.64
CA LEU A 98 -3.00 1.36 1.61
C LEU A 98 -2.83 2.09 0.27
N PHE A 99 -2.74 1.36 -0.84
CA PHE A 99 -2.43 1.95 -2.15
C PHE A 99 -3.64 2.61 -2.79
N VAL A 100 -4.76 1.89 -2.92
CA VAL A 100 -5.96 2.42 -3.59
C VAL A 100 -6.65 3.44 -2.71
N GLY A 101 -6.77 3.19 -1.40
CA GLY A 101 -7.34 4.16 -0.46
C GLY A 101 -6.55 5.47 -0.46
N TYR A 102 -5.22 5.40 -0.36
CA TYR A 102 -4.37 6.60 -0.48
C TYR A 102 -4.56 7.29 -1.83
N MET A 103 -4.49 6.54 -2.93
CA MET A 103 -4.62 7.08 -4.30
C MET A 103 -5.94 7.83 -4.49
N VAL A 104 -7.07 7.25 -4.10
CA VAL A 104 -8.39 7.88 -4.26
C VAL A 104 -8.45 9.17 -3.43
N SER A 105 -7.94 9.14 -2.20
CA SER A 105 -7.90 10.34 -1.35
C SER A 105 -6.98 11.44 -1.91
N GLU A 106 -5.88 11.05 -2.56
CA GLU A 106 -4.92 11.97 -3.16
C GLU A 106 -5.45 12.60 -4.44
N LEU A 107 -6.04 11.81 -5.34
CA LEU A 107 -6.69 12.31 -6.55
C LEU A 107 -7.87 13.25 -6.22
N LYS A 108 -8.61 12.95 -5.14
CA LYS A 108 -9.63 13.84 -4.60
C LYS A 108 -9.03 15.16 -4.14
N CYS A 109 -8.00 15.10 -3.31
CA CYS A 109 -7.31 16.29 -2.79
C CYS A 109 -6.75 17.17 -3.93
N LEU A 110 -6.14 16.57 -4.96
CA LEU A 110 -5.58 17.28 -6.11
C LEU A 110 -6.64 17.83 -7.09
N GLY A 111 -7.93 17.63 -6.82
CA GLY A 111 -9.01 18.11 -7.67
C GLY A 111 -9.09 17.42 -9.03
N MET A 112 -8.58 16.20 -9.15
CA MET A 112 -8.54 15.47 -10.42
C MET A 112 -9.87 14.78 -10.76
N PHE A 113 -10.80 14.69 -9.81
CA PHE A 113 -12.15 14.21 -10.09
C PHE A 113 -13.02 15.33 -10.66
N LYS A 114 -13.63 15.08 -11.83
CA LYS A 114 -14.53 16.03 -12.53
C LYS A 114 -15.77 16.45 -11.73
N PHE A 115 -16.10 15.74 -10.65
CA PHE A 115 -17.30 15.96 -9.84
C PHE A 115 -17.07 16.89 -8.64
N GLN A 116 -15.91 17.53 -8.54
CA GLN A 116 -15.60 18.41 -7.41
C GLN A 116 -16.23 19.79 -7.61
N LYS A 117 -17.23 20.10 -6.78
CA LYS A 117 -17.95 21.38 -6.82
C LYS A 117 -17.19 22.51 -6.13
N HIS A 118 -16.36 22.19 -5.13
CA HIS A 118 -15.65 23.18 -4.31
C HIS A 118 -14.16 22.87 -4.22
N ARG A 119 -13.32 23.90 -4.36
CA ARG A 119 -11.90 23.86 -4.06
C ARG A 119 -11.68 24.60 -2.74
N TYR A 120 -11.15 23.90 -1.74
CA TYR A 120 -10.97 24.47 -0.41
C TYR A 120 -9.73 25.36 -0.33
N LEU A 121 -8.65 25.02 -1.06
CA LEU A 121 -7.42 25.82 -1.17
C LEU A 121 -6.75 25.60 -2.53
N ALA A 122 -6.14 26.67 -3.05
CA ALA A 122 -5.27 26.61 -4.22
C ALA A 122 -3.92 26.01 -3.82
N ILE A 123 -3.68 24.74 -4.18
CA ILE A 123 -2.37 24.10 -4.07
C ILE A 123 -1.41 24.78 -5.06
N GLU A 124 -0.20 25.14 -4.63
CA GLU A 124 0.81 25.75 -5.50
C GLU A 124 1.13 24.83 -6.69
N THR A 125 1.35 25.39 -7.88
CA THR A 125 1.58 24.61 -9.10
C THR A 125 2.74 23.63 -8.98
N ARG A 126 3.79 23.99 -8.24
CA ARG A 126 4.97 23.12 -8.01
C ARG A 126 4.61 21.90 -7.18
N GLU A 127 3.93 22.11 -6.06
CA GLU A 127 3.41 21.04 -5.20
C GLU A 127 2.45 20.14 -5.99
N HIS A 128 1.46 20.74 -6.67
CA HIS A 128 0.46 20.02 -7.45
C HIS A 128 1.11 19.10 -8.48
N ARG A 129 2.11 19.60 -9.21
CA ARG A 129 2.86 18.80 -10.19
C ARG A 129 3.63 17.66 -9.54
N ALA A 130 4.36 17.91 -8.45
CA ALA A 130 5.14 16.89 -7.75
C ALA A 130 4.24 15.76 -7.24
N ARG A 131 3.15 16.11 -6.55
CA ARG A 131 2.17 15.17 -6.00
C ARG A 131 1.43 14.41 -7.10
N THR A 132 1.08 15.07 -8.20
CA THR A 132 0.47 14.41 -9.37
C THR A 132 1.40 13.37 -9.98
N VAL A 133 2.69 13.68 -10.17
CA VAL A 133 3.67 12.71 -10.69
C VAL A 133 3.81 11.51 -9.76
N LEU A 134 3.93 11.74 -8.45
CA LEU A 134 4.02 10.67 -7.45
C LEU A 134 2.75 9.81 -7.42
N ALA A 135 1.57 10.42 -7.53
CA ALA A 135 0.30 9.70 -7.63
C ALA A 135 0.27 8.78 -8.86
N TRP A 136 0.68 9.28 -10.04
CA TRP A 136 0.79 8.44 -11.23
C TRP A 136 1.84 7.33 -11.10
N LEU A 137 2.96 7.56 -10.43
CA LEU A 137 3.97 6.53 -10.16
C LEU A 137 3.43 5.42 -9.25
N ILE A 138 2.71 5.76 -8.18
CA ILE A 138 2.04 4.79 -7.30
C ILE A 138 1.02 3.98 -8.10
N LEU A 139 0.16 4.64 -8.89
CA LEU A 139 -0.88 3.98 -9.67
C LEU A 139 -0.28 3.03 -10.71
N THR A 140 0.71 3.49 -11.47
CA THR A 140 1.37 2.67 -12.50
C THR A 140 2.14 1.50 -11.90
N GLY A 141 2.87 1.71 -10.79
CA GLY A 141 3.54 0.64 -10.05
C GLY A 141 2.54 -0.40 -9.53
N PHE A 142 1.47 0.03 -8.87
CA PHE A 142 0.45 -0.88 -8.33
C PHE A 142 -0.30 -1.67 -9.42
N VAL A 143 -0.69 -1.02 -10.52
CA VAL A 143 -1.34 -1.69 -11.66
C VAL A 143 -0.38 -2.67 -12.33
N SER A 144 0.88 -2.29 -12.58
CA SER A 144 1.89 -3.19 -13.13
C SER A 144 2.14 -4.39 -12.21
N PHE A 145 2.21 -4.19 -10.90
CA PHE A 145 2.28 -5.27 -9.92
C PHE A 145 1.10 -6.24 -10.10
N CYS A 146 -0.15 -5.74 -10.12
CA CYS A 146 -1.34 -6.56 -10.31
C CYS A 146 -1.31 -7.33 -11.64
N VAL A 147 -0.91 -6.68 -12.73
CA VAL A 147 -0.77 -7.32 -14.05
C VAL A 147 0.27 -8.44 -13.99
N MET A 148 1.44 -8.21 -13.39
CA MET A 148 2.47 -9.25 -13.24
C MET A 148 1.98 -10.42 -12.37
N GLN A 149 1.19 -10.16 -11.32
CA GLN A 149 0.58 -11.23 -10.51
C GLN A 149 -0.42 -12.07 -11.32
N VAL A 150 -1.25 -11.45 -12.15
CA VAL A 150 -2.14 -12.17 -13.07
C VAL A 150 -1.32 -12.97 -14.09
N LEU A 151 -0.27 -12.37 -14.66
CA LEU A 151 0.62 -13.03 -15.61
C LEU A 151 1.31 -14.25 -14.99
N LEU A 152 1.78 -14.19 -13.74
CA LEU A 152 2.34 -15.37 -13.04
C LEU A 152 1.34 -16.53 -12.99
N ASN A 153 0.06 -16.24 -12.76
CA ASN A 153 -0.98 -17.27 -12.77
C ASN A 153 -1.24 -17.83 -14.18
N VAL A 154 -1.21 -16.98 -15.21
CA VAL A 154 -1.38 -17.40 -16.61
C VAL A 154 -0.19 -18.25 -17.07
N VAL A 155 1.04 -17.79 -16.85
CA VAL A 155 2.28 -18.50 -17.19
C VAL A 155 2.36 -19.86 -16.49
N LYS A 156 1.92 -19.93 -15.22
CA LYS A 156 1.78 -21.20 -14.50
C LYS A 156 0.79 -22.15 -15.18
N LYS A 157 -0.38 -21.67 -15.64
CA LYS A 157 -1.37 -22.48 -16.38
C LYS A 157 -0.86 -22.95 -17.74
N LEU A 158 -0.06 -22.13 -18.42
CA LEU A 158 0.58 -22.47 -19.69
C LEU A 158 1.76 -23.43 -19.55
N LYS A 159 2.08 -23.89 -18.32
CA LYS A 159 3.19 -24.80 -18.03
C LYS A 159 4.54 -24.30 -18.54
N VAL A 160 4.74 -22.98 -18.59
CA VAL A 160 6.04 -22.40 -18.90
C VAL A 160 6.99 -22.77 -17.76
N CYS A 161 8.08 -23.48 -18.10
CA CYS A 161 9.14 -23.75 -17.14
C CYS A 161 9.73 -22.42 -16.64
N CYS A 162 10.15 -22.25 -15.39
CA CYS A 162 10.35 -23.23 -14.33
C CYS A 162 9.83 -22.57 -13.03
N PRO A 163 8.61 -22.88 -12.56
CA PRO A 163 8.06 -22.28 -11.35
C PRO A 163 8.77 -22.79 -10.09
N ASP A 164 8.51 -22.17 -8.94
CA ASP A 164 9.02 -22.69 -7.67
C ASP A 164 8.44 -24.10 -7.41
N GLU A 165 9.32 -25.04 -7.09
CA GLU A 165 8.94 -26.38 -6.68
C GLU A 165 8.90 -26.45 -5.16
N TRP A 166 7.71 -26.74 -4.65
CA TRP A 166 7.44 -26.85 -3.23
C TRP A 166 7.23 -28.32 -2.89
N VAL A 167 7.89 -28.77 -1.82
CA VAL A 167 7.53 -30.02 -1.17
C VAL A 167 6.65 -29.72 0.01
N MET A 168 5.51 -30.40 0.07
CA MET A 168 4.44 -30.13 1.02
C MET A 168 4.64 -30.93 2.30
N LYS A 169 4.00 -30.48 3.39
CA LYS A 169 4.03 -31.18 4.67
C LYS A 169 3.58 -32.63 4.50
N GLY A 170 4.44 -33.56 4.91
CA GLY A 170 4.17 -35.00 4.88
C GLY A 170 4.68 -35.74 3.65
N GLU A 171 5.12 -35.04 2.61
CA GLU A 171 5.84 -35.63 1.47
C GLU A 171 7.26 -36.05 1.89
N ARG A 172 7.88 -36.97 1.13
CA ARG A 172 9.21 -37.51 1.43
C ARG A 172 10.26 -37.02 0.44
N ILE A 173 11.35 -36.45 0.94
CA ILE A 173 12.57 -36.14 0.17
C ILE A 173 13.68 -37.01 0.72
N ASN A 174 14.37 -37.78 -0.13
CA ASN A 174 15.47 -38.67 0.28
C ASN A 174 15.10 -39.62 1.43
N GLY A 175 13.83 -40.04 1.51
CA GLY A 175 13.32 -40.92 2.57
C GLY A 175 12.86 -40.21 3.84
N GLU A 176 13.21 -38.93 4.04
CA GLU A 176 12.79 -38.14 5.20
C GLU A 176 11.44 -37.47 4.96
N ARG A 177 10.56 -37.49 5.97
CA ARG A 177 9.22 -36.89 5.88
C ARG A 177 9.28 -35.43 6.28
N MET A 178 8.90 -34.53 5.37
CA MET A 178 8.95 -33.09 5.61
C MET A 178 7.93 -32.65 6.67
N SER A 179 8.41 -31.97 7.71
CA SER A 179 7.59 -31.46 8.80
C SER A 179 6.88 -30.15 8.44
N GLN A 180 7.47 -29.36 7.54
CA GLN A 180 6.98 -28.09 7.03
C GLN A 180 7.12 -28.03 5.50
N PRO A 181 6.33 -27.19 4.81
CA PRO A 181 6.53 -26.95 3.39
C PRO A 181 7.86 -26.24 3.12
N GLU A 182 8.64 -26.75 2.18
CA GLU A 182 9.95 -26.21 1.82
C GLU A 182 10.10 -26.05 0.31
N ILE A 183 10.91 -25.08 -0.11
CA ILE A 183 11.25 -24.87 -1.53
C ILE A 183 12.42 -25.79 -1.86
N VAL A 184 12.22 -26.71 -2.81
CA VAL A 184 13.29 -27.58 -3.30
C VAL A 184 14.01 -26.96 -4.49
N ASN A 185 13.26 -26.24 -5.33
CA ASN A 185 13.84 -25.53 -6.46
C ASN A 185 13.18 -24.15 -6.61
N THR A 186 14.00 -23.11 -6.64
CA THR A 186 13.52 -21.74 -6.88
C THR A 186 13.21 -21.55 -8.34
N ALA A 187 12.21 -20.70 -8.64
CA ALA A 187 11.89 -20.36 -10.00
C ALA A 187 13.11 -19.84 -10.79
N SER A 188 13.16 -20.16 -12.09
CA SER A 188 14.21 -19.71 -13.00
C SER A 188 13.64 -19.20 -14.33
N GLY A 189 14.50 -18.60 -15.14
CA GLY A 189 14.16 -18.08 -16.48
C GLY A 189 13.06 -17.01 -16.45
N THR A 190 12.09 -17.13 -17.37
CA THR A 190 10.99 -16.17 -17.53
C THR A 190 10.12 -16.07 -16.27
N PHE A 191 9.89 -17.17 -15.56
CA PHE A 191 9.07 -17.15 -14.35
C PHE A 191 9.73 -16.31 -13.24
N LEU A 192 11.04 -16.47 -13.05
CA LEU A 192 11.82 -15.66 -12.12
C LEU A 192 11.78 -14.17 -12.51
N MET A 193 11.97 -13.85 -13.79
CA MET A 193 11.93 -12.47 -14.27
C MET A 193 10.58 -11.80 -13.95
N ILE A 194 9.45 -12.46 -14.19
CA ILE A 194 8.12 -11.91 -13.88
C ILE A 194 7.95 -11.71 -12.37
N LYS A 195 8.43 -12.65 -11.54
CA LYS A 195 8.40 -12.50 -10.07
C LYS A 195 9.20 -11.29 -9.61
N VAL A 196 10.42 -11.12 -10.13
CA VAL A 196 11.30 -10.00 -9.79
C VAL A 196 10.66 -8.68 -10.24
N LEU A 197 10.14 -8.60 -11.46
CA LEU A 197 9.44 -7.41 -11.94
C LEU A 197 8.22 -7.06 -11.10
N SER A 198 7.42 -8.06 -10.71
CA SER A 198 6.29 -7.86 -9.81
C SER A 198 6.75 -7.21 -8.50
N PHE A 199 7.78 -7.77 -7.86
CA PHE A 199 8.34 -7.23 -6.62
C PHE A 199 8.87 -5.80 -6.80
N VAL A 200 9.61 -5.52 -7.88
CA VAL A 200 10.13 -4.16 -8.16
C VAL A 200 8.99 -3.16 -8.32
N PHE A 201 7.91 -3.50 -9.03
CA PHE A 201 6.77 -2.58 -9.21
C PHE A 201 6.03 -2.30 -7.90
N GLU A 202 5.91 -3.29 -7.02
CA GLU A 202 5.37 -3.12 -5.67
C GLU A 202 6.23 -2.15 -4.84
N ASP A 203 7.56 -2.38 -4.81
CA ASP A 203 8.51 -1.54 -4.08
C ASP A 203 8.54 -0.10 -4.61
N VAL A 204 8.51 0.09 -5.94
CA VAL A 204 8.44 1.42 -6.55
C VAL A 204 7.17 2.16 -6.12
N ALA A 205 6.01 1.48 -6.10
CA ALA A 205 4.77 2.07 -5.61
C ALA A 205 4.86 2.43 -4.12
N GLY A 206 5.46 1.57 -3.29
CA GLY A 206 5.70 1.82 -1.87
C GLY A 206 6.60 3.03 -1.63
N CYS A 207 7.75 3.11 -2.31
CA CYS A 207 8.66 4.25 -2.23
C CYS A 207 7.98 5.55 -2.71
N ALA A 208 7.23 5.51 -3.81
CA ALA A 208 6.51 6.68 -4.30
C ALA A 208 5.43 7.17 -3.30
N LEU A 209 4.76 6.26 -2.58
CA LEU A 209 3.82 6.61 -1.52
C LEU A 209 4.50 7.32 -0.34
N VAL A 210 5.68 6.85 0.07
CA VAL A 210 6.48 7.50 1.12
C VAL A 210 6.93 8.89 0.66
N LEU A 211 7.47 9.00 -0.55
CA LEU A 211 7.86 10.28 -1.13
C LEU A 211 6.67 11.24 -1.27
N SER A 212 5.46 10.73 -1.49
CA SER A 212 4.24 11.54 -1.55
C SER A 212 3.89 12.15 -0.19
N HIS A 213 4.04 11.40 0.91
CA HIS A 213 3.90 11.96 2.27
C HIS A 213 4.99 12.99 2.58
N LEU A 214 6.24 12.75 2.15
CA LEU A 214 7.32 13.71 2.30
C LEU A 214 7.09 14.98 1.47
N ALA A 215 6.50 14.86 0.28
CA ALA A 215 6.13 16.01 -0.54
C ALA A 215 5.05 16.86 0.15
N ILE A 216 4.03 16.23 0.72
CA ILE A 216 2.99 16.94 1.49
C ILE A 216 3.62 17.73 2.64
N TRP A 217 4.50 17.11 3.42
CA TRP A 217 5.20 17.79 4.51
C TRP A 217 6.19 18.86 4.02
N TYR A 218 6.85 18.64 2.88
CA TYR A 218 7.82 19.59 2.35
C TYR A 218 7.15 20.88 1.88
N TYR A 219 6.00 20.77 1.24
CA TYR A 219 5.25 21.90 0.68
C TYR A 219 4.24 22.52 1.66
N CYS A 220 4.03 21.96 2.86
CA CYS A 220 3.10 22.56 3.81
C CYS A 220 3.65 23.88 4.38
N GLU A 221 2.81 24.91 4.41
CA GLU A 221 3.19 26.22 4.95
C GLU A 221 3.42 26.14 6.46
N GLU A 222 2.68 25.28 7.14
CA GLU A 222 2.73 25.04 8.59
C GLU A 222 4.12 24.61 9.07
N ARG A 223 4.97 24.07 8.18
CA ARG A 223 6.36 23.75 8.49
C ARG A 223 7.21 24.99 8.82
N HIS A 224 6.84 26.16 8.29
CA HIS A 224 7.57 27.41 8.47
C HIS A 224 7.02 28.28 9.60
N VAL A 225 5.90 27.89 10.20
CA VAL A 225 5.26 28.65 11.28
C VAL A 225 5.82 28.16 12.61
N ASP A 226 6.40 29.07 13.39
CA ASP A 226 6.77 28.78 14.77
C ASP A 226 5.50 28.51 15.59
N TYR A 227 5.37 27.27 16.06
CA TYR A 227 4.26 26.80 16.91
C TYR A 227 4.27 27.53 18.25
N GLY A 228 3.74 28.74 18.27
CA GLY A 228 3.67 29.60 19.46
C GLY A 228 3.04 30.97 19.20
N GLU A 229 3.10 31.49 17.97
CA GLU A 229 2.72 32.89 17.69
C GLU A 229 1.47 33.09 16.83
N GLN A 230 0.89 32.02 16.26
CA GLN A 230 -0.26 32.18 15.35
C GLN A 230 -1.46 31.32 15.77
N MET A 231 -2.61 31.98 15.94
CA MET A 231 -3.90 31.29 15.89
C MET A 231 -4.05 30.74 14.47
N LEU A 232 -4.21 29.42 14.34
CA LEU A 232 -4.57 28.76 13.10
C LEU A 232 -5.81 29.46 12.52
N GLN A 233 -5.62 30.30 11.49
CA GLN A 233 -6.76 30.83 10.76
C GLN A 233 -7.51 29.65 10.16
N GLU A 234 -8.81 29.56 10.44
CA GLU A 234 -9.67 28.61 9.75
C GLU A 234 -9.59 28.90 8.24
N VAL A 235 -9.43 27.85 7.45
CA VAL A 235 -9.45 27.96 5.99
C VAL A 235 -10.88 28.30 5.60
N HIS A 236 -11.17 29.58 5.41
CA HIS A 236 -12.46 29.99 4.86
C HIS A 236 -12.53 29.60 3.38
N HIS A 237 -13.71 29.17 2.94
CA HIS A 237 -14.00 28.92 1.53
C HIS A 237 -13.60 30.14 0.69
N GLN A 238 -12.75 29.95 -0.32
CA GLN A 238 -12.62 30.94 -1.38
C GLN A 238 -13.96 30.99 -2.14
N GLN A 239 -14.68 32.10 -2.03
CA GLN A 239 -15.79 32.42 -2.93
C GLN A 239 -15.15 32.78 -4.28
N ASP A 240 -15.17 31.84 -5.22
CA ASP A 240 -14.83 32.08 -6.63
C ASP A 240 -15.75 33.13 -7.26
#